data_AF-A0A919C0F6-F1
#
_entry.id   AF-A0A919C0F6-F1
#
_cell.length_a   1.000
_cell.length_b   1.000
_cell.length_c   1.000
_cell.angle_alpha   90.00
_cell.angle_beta   90.00
_cell.angle_gamma   90.00
#
_symmetry.space_group_name_H-M   'P 1'
#
loop_
_entity.id
_entity.type
_entity.pdbx_description
1 polymer ?
#
loop_
_entity_poly.entity_id
_entity_poly.type
_entity_poly.pdbx_seq_one_letter_code
_entity_poly.pdbx_strand_id
1 'polypeptide(L)'
;MAAAETMLTPDGWAFSHFFEGPYVASTERALQQAETLQQPYQARLLSVPGLYMLTLWLHGDCSGDGTEGHPAATDLLVPLAPAPPGIPAHRPFRVAELLPVLTHRATPLPLLGSPALGSPA
;
A
#
# COMPACT_ATOMS: atom_id res chain seq x y z
N MET A 1 -0.49 0.91 -11.93
CA MET A 1 -0.68 0.73 -13.39
C MET A 1 -2.04 0.09 -13.59
N ALA A 2 -2.96 0.77 -14.27
CA ALA A 2 -4.21 0.21 -14.77
C ALA A 2 -4.09 0.08 -16.29
N ALA A 3 -4.47 -1.06 -16.84
CA ALA A 3 -4.60 -1.26 -18.28
C ALA A 3 -6.09 -1.46 -18.57
N ALA A 4 -6.65 -0.65 -19.45
CA ALA A 4 -8.01 -0.81 -19.95
C ALA A 4 -7.91 -1.21 -21.42
N GLU A 5 -8.35 -2.43 -21.75
CA GLU A 5 -8.51 -2.87 -23.12
C GLU A 5 -9.98 -2.65 -23.52
N THR A 6 -10.22 -1.81 -24.52
CA THR A 6 -11.55 -1.52 -25.05
C THR A 6 -11.86 -2.47 -26.21
N MET A 7 -12.93 -3.28 -26.10
CA MET A 7 -13.48 -4.02 -27.23
C MET A 7 -14.67 -3.27 -27.85
N LEU A 8 -14.69 -3.19 -29.18
CA LEU A 8 -15.76 -2.56 -29.94
C LEU A 8 -16.92 -3.55 -30.13
N THR A 9 -18.10 -3.22 -29.63
CA THR A 9 -19.35 -3.95 -29.92
C THR A 9 -20.25 -3.16 -30.87
N PRO A 10 -21.16 -3.82 -31.62
CA PRO A 10 -21.97 -3.16 -32.66
C PRO A 10 -22.88 -2.01 -32.18
N ASP A 11 -23.20 -1.93 -30.89
CA ASP A 11 -24.04 -0.89 -30.29
C ASP A 11 -23.23 0.19 -29.52
N GLY A 12 -21.90 0.19 -29.61
CA GLY A 12 -21.01 1.16 -28.96
C GLY A 12 -19.87 0.54 -28.15
N TRP A 13 -19.11 1.39 -27.47
CA TRP A 13 -18.01 1.00 -26.57
C TRP A 13 -18.59 0.32 -25.32
N ALA A 14 -18.32 -0.97 -25.16
CA ALA A 14 -18.66 -1.69 -23.93
C ALA A 14 -17.37 -2.02 -23.17
N PHE A 15 -17.21 -1.46 -21.98
CA PHE A 15 -16.15 -1.84 -21.05
C PHE A 15 -16.43 -3.25 -20.53
N SER A 16 -15.67 -4.24 -20.98
CA SER A 16 -15.75 -5.61 -20.44
C SER A 16 -14.52 -5.88 -19.58
N HIS A 17 -14.76 -6.10 -18.28
CA HIS A 17 -13.77 -6.38 -17.22
C HIS A 17 -12.83 -5.22 -16.82
N PHE A 18 -13.26 -4.48 -15.80
CA PHE A 18 -12.34 -3.78 -14.91
C PHE A 18 -11.59 -4.82 -14.07
N PHE A 19 -10.33 -5.12 -14.40
CA PHE A 19 -9.41 -5.73 -13.44
C PHE A 19 -8.95 -4.65 -12.46
N GLU A 20 -9.86 -4.24 -11.58
CA GLU A 20 -9.49 -3.55 -10.36
C GLU A 20 -8.64 -4.53 -9.54
N GLY A 21 -7.32 -4.37 -9.59
CA GLY A 21 -6.44 -5.11 -8.69
C GLY A 21 -6.94 -4.97 -7.25
N PRO A 22 -6.73 -5.96 -6.37
CA PRO A 22 -7.39 -6.03 -5.06
C PRO A 22 -7.22 -4.78 -4.20
N TYR A 23 -6.18 -4.00 -4.47
CA TYR A 23 -5.89 -2.74 -3.80
C TYR A 23 -6.83 -1.58 -4.16
N VAL A 24 -7.53 -1.58 -5.29
CA VAL A 24 -8.45 -0.48 -5.66
C VAL A 24 -9.64 -0.46 -4.71
N ALA A 25 -10.44 -1.53 -4.70
CA ALA A 25 -11.56 -1.68 -3.76
C ALA A 25 -11.10 -1.59 -2.29
N SER A 26 -9.90 -2.08 -1.98
CA SER A 26 -9.33 -1.95 -0.63
C SER A 26 -9.01 -0.50 -0.26
N THR A 27 -8.53 0.31 -1.20
CA THR A 27 -8.21 1.72 -0.98
C THR A 27 -9.47 2.52 -0.77
N GLU A 28 -10.50 2.32 -1.61
CA GLU A 28 -11.80 2.98 -1.46
C GLU A 28 -12.42 2.71 -0.08
N ARG A 29 -12.40 1.43 0.35
CA ARG A 29 -12.87 1.06 1.69
C ARG A 29 -12.09 1.78 2.79
N ALA A 30 -10.76 1.84 2.68
CA ALA A 30 -9.93 2.50 3.68
C ALA A 30 -10.15 4.03 3.71
N LEU A 31 -10.40 4.66 2.55
CA LEU A 31 -10.77 6.07 2.45
C LEU A 31 -12.12 6.35 3.11
N GLN A 32 -13.14 5.54 2.82
CA GLN A 32 -14.46 5.64 3.47
C GLN A 32 -14.33 5.51 5.00
N GLN A 33 -13.49 4.61 5.50
CA GLN A 33 -13.21 4.50 6.94
C GLN A 33 -12.53 5.77 7.48
N ALA A 34 -11.57 6.34 6.75
CA ALA A 34 -10.88 7.56 7.16
C ALA A 34 -11.85 8.75 7.25
N GLU A 35 -12.80 8.87 6.33
CA GLU A 35 -13.84 9.91 6.35
C GLU A 35 -14.70 9.85 7.62
N THR A 36 -14.93 8.66 8.19
CA THR A 36 -15.67 8.52 9.46
C THR A 36 -14.94 9.06 10.68
N LEU A 37 -13.61 9.26 10.62
CA LEU A 37 -12.82 9.74 11.76
C LEU A 37 -13.01 11.24 12.06
N GLN A 38 -13.74 11.97 11.20
CA GLN A 38 -14.09 13.40 11.32
C GLN A 38 -12.91 14.34 11.65
N GLN A 39 -11.69 13.92 11.33
CA GLN A 39 -10.47 14.70 11.49
C GLN A 39 -9.89 15.03 10.11
N PRO A 40 -9.30 16.23 9.94
CA PRO A 40 -8.65 16.58 8.70
C PRO A 40 -7.37 15.77 8.57
N TYR A 41 -7.40 14.73 7.73
CA TYR A 41 -6.23 13.95 7.36
C TYR A 41 -5.97 14.11 5.87
N GLN A 42 -4.71 14.22 5.49
CA GLN A 42 -4.27 14.10 4.11
C GLN A 42 -3.98 12.63 3.81
N ALA A 43 -4.81 12.02 2.97
CA ALA A 43 -4.68 10.62 2.58
C ALA A 43 -3.59 10.43 1.52
N ARG A 44 -2.66 9.51 1.78
CA ARG A 44 -1.52 9.20 0.91
C ARG A 44 -1.33 7.68 0.81
N LEU A 45 -0.89 7.17 -0.33
CA LEU A 45 -0.59 5.75 -0.49
C LEU A 45 0.90 5.47 -0.23
N LEU A 46 1.19 4.60 0.73
CA LEU A 46 2.52 4.12 1.05
C LEU A 46 2.72 2.71 0.52
N SER A 47 3.71 2.54 -0.36
CA SER A 47 4.13 1.23 -0.86
C SER A 47 5.22 0.64 0.04
N VAL A 48 5.10 -0.64 0.37
CA VAL A 48 6.13 -1.41 1.10
C VAL A 48 6.57 -2.59 0.23
N PRO A 49 7.47 -2.37 -0.75
CA PRO A 49 7.82 -3.37 -1.75
C PRO A 49 8.36 -4.67 -1.14
N GLY A 50 9.16 -4.57 -0.07
CA GLY A 50 9.71 -5.74 0.63
C GLY A 50 8.67 -6.67 1.25
N LEU A 51 7.43 -6.20 1.40
CA LEU A 51 6.30 -6.98 1.91
C LEU A 51 5.17 -7.11 0.87
N TYR A 52 5.38 -6.64 -0.36
CA TYR A 52 4.42 -6.63 -1.46
C TYR A 52 3.04 -6.08 -1.06
N MET A 53 3.01 -5.10 -0.17
CA MET A 53 1.78 -4.54 0.38
C MET A 53 1.68 -3.02 0.16
N LEU A 54 0.45 -2.53 0.14
CA LEU A 54 0.11 -1.12 0.19
C LEU A 54 -0.52 -0.76 1.54
N THR A 55 -0.33 0.47 1.99
CA THR A 55 -0.91 1.01 3.21
C THR A 55 -1.41 2.42 2.94
N LEU A 56 -2.62 2.73 3.40
CA LEU A 56 -3.13 4.10 3.40
C LEU A 56 -2.54 4.85 4.60
N TRP A 57 -1.82 5.92 4.34
CA TRP A 57 -1.26 6.83 5.33
C TRP A 57 -2.17 8.05 5.46
N LEU A 58 -2.63 8.32 6.67
CA LEU A 58 -3.43 9.49 7.02
C LEU A 58 -2.52 10.47 7.76
N HIS A 59 -2.01 11.46 7.04
CA HIS A 59 -1.11 12.46 7.57
C HIS A 59 -1.90 13.60 8.22
N GLY A 60 -1.59 13.93 9.47
CA GLY A 60 -2.32 14.97 10.21
C GLY A 60 -1.99 16.41 9.78
N ASP A 61 -0.85 16.62 9.11
CA ASP A 61 -0.50 17.93 8.56
C ASP A 61 -1.00 18.07 7.11
N CYS A 62 -2.08 18.83 6.96
CA CYS A 62 -2.69 19.14 5.67
C CYS A 62 -2.17 20.45 5.05
N SER A 63 -1.13 21.09 5.61
CA SER A 63 -0.60 22.37 5.12
C SER A 63 0.20 22.22 3.81
N GLY A 64 0.66 21.01 3.49
CA GLY A 64 1.47 20.72 2.31
C GLY A 64 0.66 20.25 1.10
N ASP A 65 1.31 20.22 -0.07
CA ASP A 65 0.72 19.78 -1.34
C ASP A 65 0.46 18.26 -1.44
N GLY A 66 0.89 17.50 -0.43
CA GLY A 66 0.68 16.05 -0.37
C GLY A 66 1.74 15.22 -1.08
N THR A 67 2.72 15.86 -1.73
CA THR A 67 3.74 15.16 -2.53
C THR A 67 5.01 14.85 -1.72
N GLU A 68 5.29 15.67 -0.71
CA GLU A 68 6.45 15.53 0.17
C GLU A 68 6.02 15.34 1.64
N GLY A 69 6.87 14.69 2.43
CA GLY A 69 6.67 14.51 3.87
C GLY A 69 6.99 13.11 4.35
N HIS A 70 7.39 13.01 5.61
CA HIS A 70 7.67 11.75 6.28
C HIS A 70 6.56 11.42 7.28
N PRO A 71 6.29 10.12 7.53
CA PRO A 71 5.28 9.71 8.51
C PRO A 71 5.62 10.27 9.90
N ALA A 72 4.74 11.10 10.44
CA ALA A 72 4.85 11.56 11.83
C ALA A 72 4.35 10.46 12.78
N ALA A 73 4.90 10.39 13.99
CA ALA A 73 4.57 9.32 14.95
C ALA A 73 3.07 9.24 15.30
N THR A 74 2.36 10.36 15.22
CA THR A 74 0.92 10.50 15.50
C THR A 74 0.03 10.19 14.32
N ASP A 75 0.58 10.10 13.10
CA ASP A 75 -0.19 9.78 11.91
C ASP A 75 -0.74 8.36 11.98
N LEU A 76 -1.74 8.07 11.15
CA LEU A 76 -2.33 6.75 11.07
C LEU A 76 -1.89 6.02 9.80
N LEU A 77 -1.72 4.70 9.95
CA LEU A 77 -1.46 3.75 8.88
C LEU A 77 -2.59 2.72 8.87
N VAL A 78 -3.20 2.52 7.72
CA VAL A 78 -4.26 1.53 7.49
C VAL A 78 -3.77 0.54 6.43
N PRO A 79 -3.33 -0.66 6.80
CA PRO A 79 -2.89 -1.69 5.85
C PRO A 79 -4.01 -2.05 4.89
N LEU A 80 -3.71 -2.13 3.59
CA LEU A 80 -4.66 -2.53 2.56
C LEU A 80 -4.63 -4.04 2.35
N ALA A 81 -5.74 -4.62 1.91
CA ALA A 81 -5.82 -6.01 1.50
C ALA A 81 -5.29 -6.18 0.05
N PRO A 82 -4.53 -7.25 -0.24
CA PRO A 82 -4.04 -8.27 0.69
C PRO A 82 -2.92 -7.74 1.61
N ALA A 83 -3.05 -7.96 2.91
CA ALA A 83 -2.01 -7.66 3.89
C ALA A 83 -1.18 -8.92 4.18
N PRO A 84 0.12 -8.79 4.50
CA PRO A 84 0.96 -9.93 4.81
C PRO A 84 0.52 -10.59 6.13
N PRO A 85 0.81 -11.88 6.33
CA PRO A 85 0.44 -12.60 7.55
C PRO A 85 0.89 -11.85 8.81
N GLY A 86 0.01 -11.80 9.81
CA GLY A 86 0.21 -11.09 11.07
C GLY A 86 -0.08 -9.59 11.03
N ILE A 87 -0.47 -9.02 9.88
CA ILE A 87 -0.91 -7.63 9.76
C ILE A 87 -2.40 -7.61 9.37
N PRO A 88 -3.30 -7.14 10.24
CA PRO A 88 -4.71 -7.06 9.90
C PRO A 88 -4.96 -5.91 8.91
N ALA A 89 -5.57 -6.23 7.77
CA ALA A 89 -6.02 -5.23 6.79
C ALA A 89 -7.17 -4.38 7.36
N HIS A 90 -7.28 -3.14 6.90
CA HIS A 90 -8.35 -2.18 7.23
C HIS A 90 -8.45 -1.79 8.71
N ARG A 91 -7.42 -2.11 9.50
CA ARG A 91 -7.31 -1.67 10.89
C ARG A 91 -6.37 -0.45 10.96
N PRO A 92 -6.82 0.69 11.51
CA PRO A 92 -5.93 1.83 11.71
C PRO A 92 -4.94 1.55 12.85
N PHE A 93 -3.68 1.89 12.61
CA PHE A 93 -2.59 1.86 13.57
C PHE A 93 -1.89 3.21 13.61
N ARG A 94 -1.30 3.58 14.75
CA ARG A 94 -0.37 4.72 14.76
C ARG A 94 0.91 4.36 14.02
N VAL A 95 1.51 5.33 13.33
CA VAL A 95 2.83 5.18 12.70
C VAL A 95 3.85 4.64 13.70
N ALA A 96 3.88 5.17 14.92
CA ALA A 96 4.81 4.72 15.97
C ALA A 96 4.69 3.23 16.33
N GLU A 97 3.52 2.62 16.11
CA GLU A 97 3.26 1.22 16.44
C GLU A 97 3.57 0.28 15.26
N LEU A 98 3.15 0.66 14.06
CA LEU A 98 3.22 -0.22 12.89
C LEU A 98 4.50 -0.05 12.06
N LEU A 99 5.00 1.18 11.90
CA LEU A 99 6.13 1.47 11.02
C LEU A 99 7.39 0.69 11.42
N PRO A 100 7.78 0.58 12.71
CA PRO A 100 8.95 -0.22 13.10
C PRO A 100 8.81 -1.70 12.74
N VAL A 101 7.59 -2.26 12.83
CA VAL A 101 7.32 -3.66 12.45
C VAL A 101 7.48 -3.85 10.95
N LEU A 102 6.95 -2.94 10.14
CA LEU A 102 7.09 -2.96 8.68
C LEU A 102 8.57 -2.85 8.28
N THR A 103 9.30 -1.89 8.86
CA THR A 103 10.74 -1.70 8.59
C THR A 103 11.55 -2.93 8.96
N HIS A 104 11.30 -3.52 10.13
CA HIS A 104 11.99 -4.74 10.56
C HIS A 104 11.73 -5.91 9.60
N ARG A 105 10.48 -6.11 9.17
CA ARG A 105 10.11 -7.21 8.27
C ARG A 105 10.54 -6.98 6.82
N ALA A 106 10.60 -5.72 6.38
CA ALA A 106 11.02 -5.36 5.04
C ALA A 106 12.54 -5.31 4.89
N THR A 107 13.31 -5.35 5.99
CA THR A 107 14.76 -5.42 5.95
C THR A 107 15.16 -6.75 5.31
N PRO A 108 15.77 -6.75 4.10
CA PRO A 108 16.23 -7.98 3.50
C PRO A 108 17.29 -8.60 4.41
N LEU A 109 17.09 -9.86 4.80
CA LEU A 109 18.16 -10.64 5.41
C LEU A 109 19.32 -10.65 4.41
N PRO A 110 20.56 -10.36 4.83
CA PRO A 110 21.70 -10.49 3.94
C PRO A 110 21.70 -11.92 3.39
N LEU A 111 21.59 -12.04 2.07
CA LEU A 111 21.60 -13.31 1.38
C LEU A 111 22.87 -14.04 1.81
N LEU A 112 22.74 -15.12 2.59
CA LEU A 112 23.87 -16.01 2.87
C LEU A 112 24.45 -16.42 1.52
N GLY A 113 25.73 -16.15 1.35
CA GLY A 113 26.44 -16.17 0.08
C GLY A 113 26.08 -17.34 -0.81
N SER A 114 25.95 -17.04 -2.10
CA SER A 114 26.07 -18.04 -3.15
C SER A 114 27.29 -18.91 -2.85
N PRO A 115 27.14 -20.25 -2.74
CA PRO A 115 28.33 -21.10 -2.79
C PRO A 115 28.95 -20.82 -4.16
N ALA A 116 30.15 -20.24 -4.15
CA ALA A 116 30.98 -20.20 -5.33
C ALA A 116 31.12 -21.64 -5.78
N LEU A 117 30.35 -22.00 -6.82
CA LEU A 117 30.44 -23.29 -7.48
C LEU A 117 31.86 -23.32 -8.05
N GLY A 118 32.73 -24.06 -7.38
CA GLY A 118 34.14 -24.18 -7.74
C GLY A 118 34.27 -24.49 -9.22
N SER A 119 35.09 -23.72 -9.92
CA SER A 119 35.58 -24.09 -11.24
C SER A 119 36.44 -25.35 -11.12
N PRO A 120 36.16 -26.43 -11.87
CA PRO A 120 37.19 -27.39 -12.19
C PRO A 120 37.78 -27.10 -13.58
N ALA A 121 39.12 -27.09 -13.58
CA ALA A 121 40.07 -27.32 -14.67
C ALA A 121 40.17 -26.27 -15.80
#